data_AF-A0A831V3Q9-F1
#
_entry.id   AF-A0A831V3Q9-F1
#
_cell.length_a   1.000
_cell.length_b   1.000
_cell.length_c   1.000
_cell.angle_alpha   90.00
_cell.angle_beta   90.00
_cell.angle_gamma   90.00
#
_symmetry.space_group_name_H-M   'P 1'
#
loop_
_entity.id
_entity.type
_entity.pdbx_description
1 polymer ?
#
loop_
_entity_poly.entity_id
_entity_poly.type
_entity_poly.pdbx_seq_one_letter_code
_entity_poly.pdbx_strand_id
1 'polypeptide(L)' 'MTNRIGFVISVLVLLMTAPLMSGCGPVVGAGAAGAAYEYQNKRQMEMLEEDFKAGNIDKEEYLSRKEQIKKGSIIY' A
#
# COMPACT_ATOMS: atom_id res chain seq x y z
N MET A 1 -21.94 35.72 -29.15
CA MET A 1 -20.86 36.03 -28.18
C MET A 1 -20.91 35.03 -27.01
N THR A 2 -21.02 33.73 -27.33
CA THR A 2 -21.41 32.66 -26.39
C THR A 2 -20.38 31.53 -26.32
N ASN A 3 -19.49 31.40 -27.32
CA ASN A 3 -18.44 30.37 -27.33
C ASN A 3 -17.30 30.61 -26.33
N ARG A 4 -17.09 31.85 -25.87
CA ARG A 4 -15.99 32.15 -24.93
C ARG A 4 -16.29 31.65 -23.52
N ILE A 5 -17.54 31.75 -23.08
CA ILE A 5 -17.98 31.30 -21.74
C ILE A 5 -18.02 29.77 -21.68
N GLY A 6 -18.54 29.11 -22.72
CA GLY A 6 -18.53 27.65 -22.82
C GLY A 6 -17.12 27.06 -22.86
N PHE A 7 -16.20 27.72 -23.57
CA PHE A 7 -14.79 27.32 -23.61
C PHE A 7 -14.12 27.45 -22.23
N VAL A 8 -14.35 28.55 -21.51
CA VAL A 8 -13.78 28.77 -20.17
C VAL A 8 -14.31 27.76 -19.17
N ILE A 9 -15.61 27.45 -19.19
CA ILE A 9 -16.22 26.43 -18.32
C ILE A 9 -15.66 25.04 -18.64
N SER A 10 -15.50 24.70 -19.93
CA SER A 10 -14.93 23.43 -20.35
C SER A 10 -13.47 23.27 -19.93
N VAL A 11 -12.67 24.35 -19.94
CA VAL A 11 -11.28 24.35 -19.47
C VAL A 11 -11.22 24.22 -17.94
N LEU A 12 -12.14 24.88 -17.22
CA LEU A 12 -12.20 24.84 -15.75
C LEU A 12 -12.55 23.43 -15.23
N VAL A 13 -13.46 22.72 -15.91
CA VAL A 13 -13.81 21.33 -15.60
C VAL A 13 -12.64 20.38 -15.87
N LEU A 14 -11.85 20.61 -16.92
CA LEU A 14 -10.68 19.81 -17.26
C LEU A 14 -9.54 19.94 -16.23
N LEU A 15 -9.41 21.10 -15.58
CA LEU A 15 -8.41 21.32 -14.51
C LEU A 15 -8.79 20.66 -13.17
N MET A 16 -10.08 20.42 -12.92
CA MET A 16 -10.56 19.75 -11.70
C MET A 16 -10.38 18.22 -11.75
N THR A 17 -10.09 17.66 -12.93
CA THR A 17 -9.86 16.21 -13.13
C THR A 17 -8.38 15.83 -13.19
N ALA A 18 -7.47 16.63 -12.65
CA ALA A 18 -6.09 16.20 -12.40
C ALA A 18 -6.03 15.53 -11.02
N PRO A 19 -6.22 14.20 -10.89
CA PRO A 19 -5.84 13.53 -9.66
C PRO A 19 -4.33 13.69 -9.50
N LEU A 20 -3.95 14.06 -8.29
CA LEU A 20 -2.59 14.09 -7.77
C LEU A 20 -1.90 12.74 -8.01
N MET A 21 -1.31 12.53 -9.19
CA MET A 21 -0.35 11.44 -9.42
C MET A 21 1.04 11.87 -8.95
N SER A 22 1.12 12.40 -7.75
CA SER A 22 2.34 12.45 -6.95
C SER A 22 2.25 11.33 -5.92
N GLY A 23 2.43 10.11 -6.39
CA GLY A 23 2.37 8.91 -5.56
C GLY A 23 2.98 7.75 -6.31
N CYS A 24 4.24 7.44 -6.02
CA CYS A 24 4.78 6.12 -6.25
C CYS A 24 3.90 5.13 -5.45
N GLY A 25 2.94 4.51 -6.11
CA GLY A 25 2.03 3.51 -5.54
C GLY A 25 2.01 2.30 -6.46
N PRO A 26 2.36 1.10 -5.98
CA PRO A 26 2.45 -0.06 -6.83
C PRO A 26 1.07 -0.39 -7.39
N VAL A 27 1.07 -0.78 -8.67
CA VAL A 27 -0.07 -1.31 -9.44
C VAL A 27 -1.04 -2.07 -8.52
N VAL A 28 -2.22 -1.51 -8.27
CA VAL A 28 -3.32 -2.17 -7.56
C VAL A 28 -4.35 -2.61 -8.59
N GLY A 29 -4.12 -3.80 -9.16
CA GLY A 29 -5.14 -4.64 -9.77
C GLY A 29 -5.27 -5.91 -8.91
N ALA A 30 -6.41 -6.60 -8.90
CA ALA A 30 -6.70 -7.69 -7.95
C ALA A 30 -5.59 -8.77 -7.79
N GLY A 31 -4.82 -9.07 -8.84
CA GLY A 31 -3.64 -9.95 -8.74
C GLY A 31 -2.39 -9.30 -8.12
N ALA A 32 -2.20 -8.00 -8.36
CA ALA A 32 -1.13 -7.22 -7.76
C ALA A 32 -1.46 -6.80 -6.31
N ALA A 33 -2.74 -6.67 -5.95
CA ALA A 33 -3.16 -6.49 -4.56
C ALA A 33 -2.76 -7.70 -3.72
N GLY A 34 -3.06 -8.93 -4.18
CA GLY A 34 -2.59 -10.16 -3.54
C GLY A 34 -1.06 -10.20 -3.42
N ALA A 35 -0.33 -9.93 -4.51
CA ALA A 35 1.13 -9.88 -4.48
C ALA A 35 1.70 -8.77 -3.57
N ALA A 36 1.03 -7.62 -3.46
CA ALA A 36 1.42 -6.51 -2.60
C ALA A 36 1.17 -6.82 -1.12
N TYR A 37 0.04 -7.45 -0.78
CA TYR A 37 -0.23 -7.94 0.57
C TYR A 37 0.85 -8.96 0.99
N GLU A 38 1.21 -9.89 0.11
CA GLU A 38 2.27 -10.85 0.40
C GLU A 38 3.65 -10.21 0.54
N TYR A 39 3.97 -9.21 -0.28
CA TYR A 39 5.22 -8.48 -0.15
C TYR A 39 5.31 -7.73 1.19
N GLN A 40 4.22 -7.11 1.63
CA GLN A 40 4.15 -6.44 2.92
C GLN A 40 4.28 -7.45 4.07
N ASN A 41 3.61 -8.59 4.00
CA ASN A 41 3.70 -9.64 5.02
C ASN A 41 5.12 -10.22 5.11
N LYS A 42 5.78 -10.44 3.97
CA LYS A 42 7.19 -10.86 3.91
C LYS A 42 8.10 -9.85 4.61
N ARG A 43 7.98 -8.56 4.29
CA ARG A 43 8.77 -7.49 4.92
C ARG A 43 8.54 -7.44 6.44
N GLN A 44 7.30 -7.59 6.89
CA GLN A 44 6.98 -7.62 8.32
C GLN A 44 7.59 -8.85 9.02
N MET A 45 7.57 -10.01 8.38
CA MET A 45 8.20 -11.22 8.91
C MET A 45 9.73 -11.06 9.02
N GLU A 46 10.37 -10.49 8.00
CA GLU A 46 11.81 -10.23 7.99
C GLU A 46 12.23 -9.29 9.13
N MET A 47 11.52 -8.17 9.32
CA MET A 47 11.79 -7.25 10.43
C MET A 47 11.57 -7.92 11.79
N LEU A 48 10.49 -8.70 11.93
CA LEU A 48 10.20 -9.42 13.17
C LEU A 48 11.30 -10.44 13.51
N GLU A 49 11.85 -11.14 12.51
CA GLU A 49 12.98 -12.04 12.71
C GLU A 49 14.26 -11.31 13.08
N GLU A 50 14.51 -10.16 12.48
CA GLU A 50 15.67 -9.32 12.80
C GLU A 50 15.60 -8.83 14.24
N ASP A 51 14.44 -8.33 14.69
CA ASP A 51 14.22 -7.89 16.07
C ASP A 51 14.45 -9.02 17.07
N PHE A 52 13.97 -10.23 16.77
CA PHE A 52 14.19 -11.39 17.63
C PHE A 52 15.66 -11.82 17.66
N LYS A 53 16.34 -11.85 16.50
CA LYS A 53 17.76 -12.19 16.40
C LYS A 53 18.65 -11.16 17.08
N ALA A 54 18.27 -9.89 17.04
CA ALA A 54 18.94 -8.79 17.73
C ALA A 54 18.70 -8.80 19.26
N GLY A 55 17.73 -9.59 19.74
CA GLY A 55 17.33 -9.61 21.15
C GLY A 55 16.50 -8.40 21.57
N ASN A 56 15.91 -7.67 20.61
CA ASN A 56 15.02 -6.53 20.88
C ASN A 56 13.66 -6.97 21.44
N ILE A 57 13.24 -8.19 21.10
CA ILE A 57 11.98 -8.79 21.55
C ILE A 57 12.23 -10.18 22.10
N ASP A 58 11.38 -10.61 23.04
CA ASP A 58 11.44 -11.95 23.60
C ASP A 58 10.75 -12.99 22.69
N LYS A 59 10.86 -14.25 23.07
CA LYS A 59 10.32 -15.37 22.30
C LYS A 59 8.79 -15.38 22.26
N GLU A 60 8.13 -14.95 23.33
CA GLU A 60 6.67 -14.95 23.41
C GLU A 60 6.09 -13.89 22.48
N GLU A 61 6.65 -12.69 22.50
CA GLU A 61 6.30 -11.61 21.59
C GLU A 61 6.55 -11.99 20.13
N TYR A 62 7.72 -12.59 19.84
CA TYR A 62 8.04 -13.09 18.50
C TYR A 62 6.96 -14.05 17.98
N LEU A 63 6.58 -15.05 18.79
CA LEU A 63 5.59 -16.04 18.38
C LEU A 63 4.20 -15.43 18.19
N SER A 64 3.78 -14.55 19.09
CA SER A 64 2.49 -13.85 19.00
C SER A 64 2.38 -13.01 17.74
N ARG A 65 3.40 -12.17 17.46
CA ARG A 65 3.43 -11.31 16.27
C ARG A 65 3.57 -12.11 14.98
N LYS A 66 4.33 -13.22 15.01
CA LYS A 66 4.45 -14.14 13.86
C LYS A 66 3.10 -14.71 13.46
N GLU A 67 2.31 -15.15 14.44
CA GLU A 67 0.97 -15.69 14.19
C GLU A 67 0.02 -14.64 13.60
N GLN A 68 0.12 -13.38 14.05
CA GLN A 68 -0.67 -12.28 13.50
C GLN A 68 -0.36 -12.01 12.02
N ILE A 69 0.93 -12.02 11.64
CA ILE A 69 1.35 -11.82 10.23
C ILE A 69 0.87 -12.99 9.36
N LYS A 70 0.96 -14.23 9.87
CA LYS A 70 0.48 -15.43 9.16
C LYS A 70 -1.02 -15.40 8.90
N LYS A 71 -1.83 -14.99 9.88
CA LYS A 71 -3.29 -14.85 9.71
C LYS A 71 -3.69 -13.87 8.61
N GLY A 72 -2.85 -12.88 8.31
CA GLY A 72 -3.06 -11.90 7.25
C GLY A 72 -2.41 -12.28 5.92
N SER A 73 -1.72 -13.42 5.84
CA SER A 73 -1.03 -13.91 4.64
C SER A 73 -1.74 -15.12 4.06
N ILE A 74 -1.71 -15.23 2.75
CA ILE A 74 -2.15 -16.40 1.99
C ILE A 74 -0.97 -17.39 1.84
N ILE A 75 0.28 -16.91 1.93
CA ILE A 75 1.50 -17.71 1.73
C ILE A 75 2.17 -18.17 3.04
N TYR A 76 2.13 -17.36 4.10
CA TYR A 76 2.86 -17.58 5.36
C TYR A 76 1.95 -18.05 6.49
#